data_AF-A0A7Y8S389-F1
#
_entry.id   AF-A0A7Y8S389-F1
#
_cell.length_a   1.000
_cell.length_b   1.000
_cell.length_c   1.000
_cell.angle_alpha   90.00
_cell.angle_beta   90.00
_cell.angle_gamma   90.00
#
_symmetry.space_group_name_H-M   'P 1'
#
loop_
_entity.id
_entity.type
_entity.pdbx_description
1 polymer ?
#
loop_
_entity_poly.entity_id
_entity_poly.type
_entity_poly.pdbx_seq_one_letter_code
_entity_poly.pdbx_strand_id
1 'polypeptide(L)'
;MKKIFLVYFSLIAITMLSACQTNKYNNVIKEKTPDPSIRIEDLDNNNKERPNIFYFDTEQGRSLFEVVFWNKLEGNHYYQGQIKNNDVRIDRVFKGKKIEVGPLPKNYELAMTFSQKEPFPSTILGKVKDDKGHTYSWKQSYEREDADHDYLINLPKFKGKKAKIALRMIWLNKNGDCIGVADKFFILEKQ
;
A
#
# COMPACT_ATOMS: atom_id res chain seq x y z
N MET A 1 -61.59 26.09 -5.86
CA MET A 1 -60.75 25.11 -6.57
C MET A 1 -59.31 25.56 -6.39
N LYS A 2 -58.56 25.14 -5.36
CA LYS A 2 -57.82 23.87 -5.22
C LYS A 2 -57.08 23.47 -6.50
N LYS A 3 -55.76 23.27 -6.38
CA LYS A 3 -54.71 23.07 -7.40
C LYS A 3 -54.19 24.43 -7.89
N ILE A 4 -53.08 24.96 -7.37
CA ILE A 4 -51.71 24.53 -7.66
C ILE A 4 -50.90 24.61 -6.35
N PHE A 5 -50.95 23.53 -5.58
CA PHE A 5 -49.95 23.25 -4.56
C PHE A 5 -48.75 22.62 -5.28
N LEU A 6 -47.55 22.82 -4.72
CA LEU A 6 -46.44 21.86 -4.80
C LEU A 6 -45.47 21.91 -5.98
N VAL A 7 -45.03 23.09 -6.47
CA VAL A 7 -43.80 23.12 -7.30
C VAL A 7 -42.97 24.39 -7.10
N TYR A 8 -42.66 24.82 -5.88
CA TYR A 8 -41.53 25.77 -5.65
C TYR A 8 -40.94 25.63 -4.23
N PHE A 9 -41.02 24.43 -3.64
CA PHE A 9 -40.37 24.10 -2.35
C PHE A 9 -39.04 23.34 -2.55
N SER A 10 -38.39 23.51 -3.70
CA SER A 10 -37.14 22.84 -4.06
C SER A 10 -36.07 23.80 -4.58
N LEU A 11 -36.24 25.10 -4.34
CA LEU A 11 -35.13 26.05 -4.35
C LEU A 11 -34.61 26.15 -2.91
N ILE A 12 -33.28 26.05 -2.73
CA ILE A 12 -32.54 26.08 -1.46
C ILE A 12 -32.38 24.70 -0.79
N ALA A 13 -31.83 23.75 -1.54
CA ALA A 13 -31.06 22.63 -0.98
C ALA A 13 -29.83 22.28 -1.84
N ILE A 14 -29.23 23.27 -2.51
CA ILE A 14 -27.98 23.11 -3.27
C ILE A 14 -26.95 24.12 -2.76
N THR A 15 -26.62 24.06 -1.48
CA THR A 15 -25.41 24.70 -0.94
C THR A 15 -24.84 23.86 0.20
N MET A 16 -24.69 22.55 0.02
CA MET A 16 -23.82 21.71 0.85
C MET A 16 -23.24 20.55 0.03
N LEU A 17 -22.30 20.87 -0.85
CA LEU A 17 -21.11 20.06 -1.05
C LEU A 17 -19.92 21.01 -1.09
N SER A 18 -19.64 21.53 0.10
CA SER A 18 -18.35 22.06 0.50
C SER A 18 -17.22 21.13 0.07
N ALA A 19 -16.15 21.74 -0.45
CA ALA A 19 -14.85 21.15 -0.68
C ALA A 19 -14.81 20.03 -1.75
N CYS A 20 -14.76 20.46 -3.01
CA CYS A 20 -13.80 19.86 -3.94
C CYS A 20 -12.38 19.94 -3.33
N GLN A 21 -11.99 19.00 -2.46
CA GLN A 21 -10.58 18.64 -2.28
C GLN A 21 -10.14 17.88 -3.55
N THR A 22 -10.13 18.60 -4.66
CA THR A 22 -9.60 18.13 -5.93
C THR A 22 -8.10 18.33 -5.87
N ASN A 23 -7.35 17.37 -5.31
CA ASN A 23 -5.89 17.28 -5.50
C ASN A 23 -5.30 15.90 -5.11
N LYS A 24 -6.03 14.79 -5.32
CA LYS A 24 -5.46 13.44 -5.09
C LYS A 24 -5.15 12.65 -6.36
N TYR A 25 -5.52 13.15 -7.54
CA TYR A 25 -5.44 12.37 -8.78
C TYR A 25 -4.97 13.20 -9.96
N ASN A 26 -3.68 13.52 -10.02
CA ASN A 26 -3.00 13.87 -11.28
C ASN A 26 -1.76 12.97 -11.43
N ASN A 27 -1.94 11.66 -11.32
CA ASN A 27 -0.85 10.72 -11.49
C ASN A 27 -0.81 10.25 -12.95
N VAL A 28 -0.12 11.02 -13.79
CA VAL A 28 0.48 10.45 -15.00
C VAL A 28 1.53 9.46 -14.51
N ILE A 29 1.34 8.17 -14.81
CA ILE A 29 2.32 7.15 -14.46
C ILE A 29 3.60 7.39 -15.28
N LYS A 30 4.74 7.50 -14.58
CA LYS A 30 6.06 7.69 -15.19
C LYS A 30 6.61 6.37 -15.76
N GLU A 31 7.64 6.49 -16.60
CA GLU A 31 8.22 5.36 -17.36
C GLU A 31 8.82 4.24 -16.51
N LYS A 32 9.22 4.53 -15.26
CA LYS A 32 9.83 3.57 -14.35
C LYS A 32 8.82 3.11 -13.30
N THR A 33 8.73 1.81 -13.09
CA THR A 33 7.99 1.27 -11.95
C THR A 33 8.70 1.63 -10.65
N PRO A 34 8.02 2.25 -9.68
CA PRO A 34 8.69 2.74 -8.50
C PRO A 34 8.80 1.63 -7.45
N ASP A 35 10.04 1.29 -7.09
CA ASP A 35 10.34 0.41 -5.97
C ASP A 35 10.22 1.20 -4.66
N PRO A 36 9.32 0.84 -3.73
CA PRO A 36 9.19 1.55 -2.48
C PRO A 36 10.33 1.23 -1.50
N SER A 37 10.67 2.22 -0.68
CA SER A 37 11.37 1.97 0.57
C SER A 37 10.36 1.50 1.63
N ILE A 38 10.68 0.40 2.30
CA ILE A 38 9.93 -0.07 3.47
C ILE A 38 10.85 0.10 4.68
N ARG A 39 10.32 0.67 5.75
CA ARG A 39 11.04 0.77 7.02
C ARG A 39 10.15 0.33 8.18
N ILE A 40 10.77 -0.27 9.19
CA ILE A 40 10.14 -0.51 10.48
C ILE A 40 10.92 0.23 11.57
N GLU A 41 10.22 0.99 12.40
CA GLU A 41 10.78 1.78 13.50
C GLU A 41 10.33 1.19 14.83
N ASP A 42 11.26 0.93 15.75
CA ASP A 42 10.96 0.51 17.12
C ASP A 42 10.64 1.72 18.00
N LEU A 43 9.37 1.86 18.38
CA LEU A 43 8.91 2.98 19.19
C LEU A 43 9.29 2.87 20.67
N ASP A 44 9.62 1.67 21.15
CA ASP A 44 9.96 1.44 22.56
C ASP A 44 11.39 1.87 22.89
N ASN A 45 12.28 1.89 21.90
CA ASN A 45 13.69 2.23 22.05
C ASN A 45 14.07 3.51 21.27
N ASN A 46 13.23 4.53 21.36
CA ASN A 46 13.44 5.83 20.71
C ASN A 46 14.52 6.67 21.39
N ASN A 47 15.78 6.25 21.28
CA ASN A 47 16.92 7.10 21.60
C ASN A 47 17.21 8.02 20.41
N LYS A 48 17.08 9.34 20.59
CA LYS A 48 17.23 10.35 19.52
C LYS A 48 18.58 10.32 18.80
N GLU A 49 19.61 9.75 19.43
CA GLU A 49 20.97 9.68 18.85
C GLU A 49 21.16 8.53 17.84
N ARG A 50 20.30 7.49 17.90
CA ARG A 50 20.34 6.35 16.97
C ARG A 50 18.91 5.85 16.74
N PRO A 51 18.23 6.32 15.68
CA PRO A 51 16.90 5.80 15.36
C PRO A 51 16.99 4.29 15.13
N ASN A 52 16.16 3.53 15.87
CA ASN A 52 16.05 2.07 15.71
C ASN A 52 15.15 1.73 14.52
N ILE A 53 15.62 2.15 13.34
CA ILE A 53 14.92 1.96 12.07
C ILE A 53 15.64 0.87 11.28
N PHE A 54 14.89 -0.15 10.87
CA PHE A 54 15.36 -1.17 9.94
C PHE A 54 14.72 -0.96 8.56
N TYR A 55 15.54 -0.90 7.52
CA TYR A 55 15.13 -0.68 6.13
C TYR A 55 15.15 -1.99 5.34
N PHE A 56 14.10 -2.28 4.57
CA PHE A 56 14.00 -3.46 3.72
C PHE A 56 14.37 -3.14 2.27
N ASP A 57 15.63 -2.79 2.04
CA ASP A 57 16.15 -2.46 0.72
C ASP A 57 16.37 -3.71 -0.14
N THR A 58 15.97 -3.65 -1.41
CA THR A 58 16.15 -4.78 -2.35
C THR A 58 17.61 -4.96 -2.74
N GLU A 59 18.37 -3.86 -2.91
CA GLU A 59 19.81 -3.91 -3.24
C GLU A 59 20.64 -4.60 -2.15
N GLN A 60 20.22 -4.47 -0.89
CA GLN A 60 20.88 -5.10 0.26
C GLN A 60 20.36 -6.52 0.53
N GLY A 61 19.46 -7.06 -0.31
CA GLY A 61 18.90 -8.39 -0.14
C GLY A 61 17.93 -8.52 1.06
N ARG A 62 17.37 -7.40 1.53
CA ARG A 62 16.41 -7.38 2.65
C ARG A 62 14.95 -7.46 2.20
N SER A 63 14.72 -7.29 0.91
CA SER A 63 13.42 -7.49 0.26
C SER A 63 13.57 -7.95 -1.18
N LEU A 64 12.46 -8.35 -1.78
CA LEU A 64 12.32 -8.53 -3.23
C LEU A 64 11.28 -7.56 -3.78
N PHE A 65 11.49 -7.14 -5.02
CA PHE A 65 10.55 -6.31 -5.76
C PHE A 65 10.27 -6.95 -7.13
N GLU A 66 9.00 -7.16 -7.44
CA GLU A 66 8.56 -7.76 -8.70
C GLU A 66 7.49 -6.89 -9.38
N VAL A 67 7.70 -6.53 -10.64
CA VAL A 67 6.71 -5.81 -11.44
C VAL A 67 5.80 -6.83 -12.11
N VAL A 68 4.50 -6.79 -11.78
CA VAL A 68 3.48 -7.69 -12.37
C VAL A 68 2.95 -7.07 -13.66
N PHE A 69 2.67 -5.77 -13.63
CA PHE A 69 2.16 -5.02 -14.77
C PHE A 69 2.54 -3.55 -14.62
N TRP A 70 2.99 -2.95 -15.72
CA TRP A 70 3.21 -1.51 -15.78
C TRP A 70 2.88 -1.04 -17.19
N ASN A 71 1.73 -0.37 -17.36
CA ASN A 71 1.41 0.17 -18.67
C ASN A 71 2.19 1.46 -18.89
N LYS A 72 3.10 1.45 -19.86
CA LYS A 72 3.73 2.66 -20.42
C LYS A 72 2.75 3.42 -21.31
N LEU A 73 1.53 3.73 -20.86
CA LEU A 73 0.52 4.58 -21.52
C LEU A 73 0.29 4.37 -23.05
N GLU A 74 0.76 3.30 -23.68
CA GLU A 74 0.55 3.02 -25.10
C GLU A 74 -0.74 2.19 -25.25
N GLY A 75 -1.86 2.91 -25.28
CA GLY A 75 -3.20 2.42 -25.60
C GLY A 75 -4.12 2.11 -24.41
N ASN A 76 -5.33 1.65 -24.72
CA ASN A 76 -6.40 1.26 -23.76
C ASN A 76 -6.13 -0.08 -23.06
N HIS A 77 -4.86 -0.41 -22.78
CA HIS A 77 -4.47 -1.68 -22.19
C HIS A 77 -4.42 -1.58 -20.65
N TYR A 78 -5.39 -2.19 -19.97
CA TYR A 78 -5.45 -2.24 -18.51
C TYR A 78 -5.18 -3.64 -17.99
N TYR A 79 -4.64 -3.74 -16.78
CA TYR A 79 -4.43 -5.04 -16.13
C TYR A 79 -5.79 -5.70 -15.85
N GLN A 80 -6.04 -6.83 -16.50
CA GLN A 80 -7.27 -7.62 -16.36
C GLN A 80 -7.20 -8.70 -15.28
N GLY A 81 -6.06 -8.81 -14.59
CA GLY A 81 -5.87 -9.80 -13.52
C GLY A 81 -6.58 -9.44 -12.22
N GLN A 82 -6.45 -10.31 -11.21
CA GLN A 82 -7.07 -10.10 -9.91
C GLN A 82 -6.40 -8.95 -9.14
N ILE A 83 -7.20 -7.94 -8.78
CA ILE A 83 -6.78 -6.76 -8.00
C ILE A 83 -7.64 -6.55 -6.74
N LYS A 84 -8.52 -7.49 -6.39
CA LYS A 84 -9.31 -7.43 -5.15
C LYS A 84 -8.58 -8.04 -3.96
N ASN A 85 -7.80 -9.10 -4.21
CA ASN A 85 -7.08 -9.87 -3.20
C ASN A 85 -5.62 -10.07 -3.62
N ASN A 86 -4.72 -10.21 -2.64
CA ASN A 86 -3.34 -10.62 -2.90
C ASN A 86 -3.28 -12.15 -3.09
N ASP A 87 -3.27 -12.58 -4.35
CA ASP A 87 -3.26 -13.98 -4.76
C ASP A 87 -1.84 -14.58 -4.85
N VAL A 88 -0.80 -13.84 -4.44
CA VAL A 88 0.58 -14.32 -4.52
C VAL A 88 0.76 -15.62 -3.73
N ARG A 89 1.41 -16.59 -4.37
CA ARG A 89 1.89 -17.82 -3.75
C ARG A 89 3.21 -17.55 -3.02
N ILE A 90 3.12 -16.97 -1.82
CA ILE A 90 4.27 -16.42 -1.09
C ILE A 90 5.42 -17.43 -0.94
N ASP A 91 5.15 -18.70 -0.62
CA ASP A 91 6.22 -19.70 -0.47
C ASP A 91 7.01 -19.95 -1.76
N ARG A 92 6.36 -19.81 -2.91
CA ARG A 92 7.02 -19.96 -4.21
C ARG A 92 7.97 -18.80 -4.47
N VAL A 93 7.58 -17.57 -4.13
CA VAL A 93 8.41 -16.36 -4.31
C VAL A 93 9.70 -16.47 -3.47
N PHE A 94 9.55 -16.89 -2.22
CA PHE A 94 10.69 -17.01 -1.29
C PHE A 94 11.54 -18.29 -1.51
N LYS A 95 11.14 -19.21 -2.39
CA LYS A 95 11.83 -20.49 -2.57
C LYS A 95 13.23 -20.27 -3.16
N GLY A 96 14.26 -20.68 -2.42
CA GLY A 96 15.66 -20.57 -2.85
C GLY A 96 16.22 -19.15 -2.81
N LYS A 97 15.48 -18.18 -2.25
CA LYS A 97 15.94 -16.80 -2.06
C LYS A 97 16.52 -16.65 -0.66
N LYS A 98 17.70 -16.03 -0.55
CA LYS A 98 18.26 -15.58 0.72
C LYS A 98 17.83 -14.13 0.92
N ILE A 99 16.95 -13.90 1.89
CA ILE A 99 16.46 -12.57 2.24
C ILE A 99 16.72 -12.37 3.73
N GLU A 100 17.33 -11.24 4.07
CA GLU A 100 17.57 -10.88 5.46
C GLU A 100 16.24 -10.73 6.22
N VAL A 101 16.21 -11.19 7.47
CA VAL A 101 15.02 -11.11 8.31
C VAL A 101 15.06 -9.82 9.11
N GLY A 102 14.06 -8.96 8.95
CA GLY A 102 13.93 -7.75 9.74
C GLY A 102 13.26 -8.00 11.10
N PRO A 103 13.54 -7.16 12.11
CA PRO A 103 12.89 -7.25 13.40
C PRO A 103 11.43 -6.80 13.31
N LEU A 104 10.58 -7.37 14.17
CA LEU A 104 9.23 -6.87 14.45
C LEU A 104 9.14 -6.57 15.96
N PRO A 105 9.38 -5.31 16.36
CA PRO A 105 9.21 -4.87 17.75
C PRO A 105 7.75 -5.02 18.21
N LYS A 106 7.52 -4.87 19.53
CA LYS A 106 6.15 -4.92 20.09
C LYS A 106 5.35 -3.67 19.72
N ASN A 107 5.98 -2.51 19.83
CA ASN A 107 5.42 -1.22 19.43
C ASN A 107 6.27 -0.68 18.28
N TYR A 108 5.67 -0.53 17.11
CA TYR A 108 6.39 -0.17 15.91
C TYR A 108 5.54 0.64 14.95
N GLU A 109 6.22 1.38 14.07
CA GLU A 109 5.65 1.89 12.84
C GLU A 109 6.26 1.16 11.65
N LEU A 110 5.40 0.74 10.72
CA LEU A 110 5.82 0.16 9.44
C LEU A 110 5.37 1.12 8.35
N ALA A 111 6.32 1.76 7.67
CA ALA A 111 6.03 2.73 6.62
C ALA A 111 6.47 2.22 5.26
N MET A 112 5.70 2.58 4.23
CA MET A 112 6.05 2.36 2.83
C MET A 112 6.08 3.67 2.08
N THR A 113 7.26 4.12 1.68
CA THR A 113 7.45 5.41 1.03
C THR A 113 7.98 5.24 -0.39
N PHE A 114 7.57 6.15 -1.25
CA PHE A 114 8.10 6.28 -2.60
C PHE A 114 8.84 7.61 -2.71
N SER A 115 9.77 7.71 -3.65
CA SER A 115 10.32 9.02 -4.03
C SER A 115 9.18 9.96 -4.42
N GLN A 116 9.23 11.23 -4.00
CA GLN A 116 8.23 12.23 -4.35
C GLN A 116 8.09 12.44 -5.87
N LYS A 117 9.09 11.99 -6.64
CA LYS A 117 9.05 12.03 -8.10
C LYS A 117 8.22 10.89 -8.70
N GLU A 118 7.85 9.86 -7.95
CA GLU A 118 7.19 8.67 -8.47
C GLU A 118 5.68 8.70 -8.22
N PRO A 119 4.85 8.10 -9.09
CA PRO A 119 3.42 7.99 -8.84
C PRO A 119 3.16 7.08 -7.65
N PHE A 120 2.26 7.47 -6.76
CA PHE A 120 1.86 6.65 -5.61
C PHE A 120 0.74 5.67 -5.98
N PRO A 121 0.76 4.45 -5.41
CA PRO A 121 -0.34 3.53 -5.59
C PRO A 121 -1.61 4.08 -4.94
N SER A 122 -2.77 3.60 -5.40
CA SER A 122 -4.07 3.94 -4.82
C SER A 122 -4.40 3.01 -3.65
N THR A 123 -3.93 1.76 -3.71
CA THR A 123 -4.34 0.69 -2.78
C THR A 123 -3.21 -0.29 -2.60
N ILE A 124 -3.09 -0.80 -1.37
CA ILE A 124 -2.20 -1.90 -0.99
C ILE A 124 -3.04 -3.11 -0.60
N LEU A 125 -2.70 -4.26 -1.19
CA LEU A 125 -3.22 -5.57 -0.75
C LEU A 125 -2.11 -6.33 -0.05
N GLY A 126 -2.23 -6.42 1.26
CA GLY A 126 -1.28 -7.12 2.10
C GLY A 126 -1.61 -8.59 2.26
N LYS A 127 -0.56 -9.39 2.42
CA LYS A 127 -0.64 -10.80 2.79
C LYS A 127 0.51 -11.17 3.72
N VAL A 128 0.18 -11.80 4.83
CA VAL A 128 1.12 -12.38 5.79
C VAL A 128 0.96 -13.89 5.74
N LYS A 129 2.07 -14.63 5.69
CA LYS A 129 2.08 -16.06 6.05
C LYS A 129 3.07 -16.28 7.19
N ASP A 130 2.56 -16.73 8.32
CA ASP A 130 3.39 -17.01 9.49
C ASP A 130 4.04 -18.40 9.43
N ASP A 131 5.05 -18.62 10.26
CA ASP A 131 5.79 -19.88 10.39
C ASP A 131 4.95 -21.05 10.94
N LYS A 132 3.73 -20.79 11.42
CA LYS A 132 2.74 -21.80 11.80
C LYS A 132 1.79 -22.16 10.65
N GLY A 133 1.98 -21.55 9.47
CA GLY A 133 1.19 -21.80 8.28
C GLY A 133 -0.10 -20.98 8.16
N HIS A 134 -0.41 -20.12 9.14
CA HIS A 134 -1.58 -19.25 9.05
C HIS A 134 -1.34 -18.13 8.03
N THR A 135 -2.39 -17.80 7.28
CA THR A 135 -2.36 -16.72 6.29
C THR A 135 -3.37 -15.65 6.65
N TYR A 136 -2.95 -14.40 6.59
CA TYR A 136 -3.77 -13.23 6.84
C TYR A 136 -3.69 -12.31 5.63
N SER A 137 -4.81 -11.78 5.17
CA SER A 137 -4.85 -10.85 4.03
C SER A 137 -5.67 -9.63 4.40
N TRP A 138 -5.25 -8.47 3.92
CA TRP A 138 -5.95 -7.21 4.15
C TRP A 138 -5.83 -6.30 2.94
N LYS A 139 -6.70 -5.30 2.91
CA LYS A 139 -6.70 -4.22 1.93
C LYS A 139 -6.68 -2.90 2.69
N GLN A 140 -5.86 -1.97 2.25
CA GLN A 140 -5.86 -0.60 2.74
C GLN A 140 -5.66 0.38 1.58
N SER A 141 -6.23 1.57 1.71
CA SER A 141 -5.86 2.68 0.84
C SER A 141 -4.42 3.10 1.13
N TYR A 142 -3.72 3.59 0.11
CA TYR A 142 -2.40 4.18 0.29
C TYR A 142 -2.56 5.68 0.50
N GLU A 143 -2.55 6.11 1.76
CA GLU A 143 -2.80 7.48 2.16
C GLU A 143 -1.83 7.90 3.25
N ARG A 144 -1.52 9.19 3.30
CA ARG A 144 -0.80 9.79 4.42
C ARG A 144 -1.74 9.82 5.64
N GLU A 145 -1.24 9.43 6.80
CA GLU A 145 -2.05 9.39 8.02
C GLU A 145 -2.16 10.79 8.63
N ASP A 146 -1.03 11.46 8.83
CA ASP A 146 -0.97 12.87 9.26
C ASP A 146 0.35 13.55 8.84
N ALA A 147 0.65 14.72 9.40
CA ALA A 147 1.83 15.49 9.06
C ALA A 147 3.16 14.82 9.46
N ASP A 148 3.12 13.92 10.44
CA ASP A 148 4.29 13.28 11.05
C ASP A 148 4.40 11.79 10.68
N HIS A 149 3.28 11.15 10.28
CA HIS A 149 3.20 9.73 9.94
C HIS A 149 2.91 9.51 8.44
N ASP A 150 3.99 9.30 7.69
CA ASP A 150 3.94 9.13 6.24
C ASP A 150 3.68 7.67 5.83
N TYR A 151 2.45 7.42 5.34
CA TYR A 151 2.06 6.22 4.60
C TYR A 151 2.28 4.89 5.35
N LEU A 152 1.65 4.77 6.52
CA LEU A 152 1.73 3.59 7.37
C LEU A 152 1.03 2.36 6.78
N ILE A 153 1.63 1.19 7.01
CA ILE A 153 1.13 -0.12 6.63
C ILE A 153 0.66 -0.87 7.87
N ASN A 154 -0.64 -1.15 7.91
CA ASN A 154 -1.30 -1.79 9.04
C ASN A 154 -1.19 -3.31 8.96
N LEU A 155 -0.09 -3.84 9.50
CA LEU A 155 0.14 -5.28 9.54
C LEU A 155 -0.83 -5.97 10.51
N PRO A 156 -1.59 -7.00 10.08
CA PRO A 156 -2.45 -7.75 10.99
C PRO A 156 -1.61 -8.56 11.99
N LYS A 157 -2.09 -8.69 13.23
CA LYS A 157 -1.49 -9.57 14.23
C LYS A 157 -1.52 -11.03 13.74
N PHE A 158 -0.38 -11.71 13.83
CA PHE A 158 -0.23 -13.12 13.48
C PHE A 158 0.27 -13.96 14.66
N LYS A 159 0.10 -15.29 14.62
CA LYS A 159 0.41 -16.19 15.75
C LYS A 159 1.86 -16.69 15.78
N GLY A 160 2.50 -16.81 14.61
CA GLY A 160 3.87 -17.27 14.46
C GLY A 160 4.93 -16.34 15.04
N LYS A 161 6.18 -16.81 15.11
CA LYS A 161 7.34 -15.98 15.50
C LYS A 161 7.90 -15.24 14.30
N LYS A 162 8.02 -15.94 13.16
CA LYS A 162 8.40 -15.38 11.86
C LYS A 162 7.21 -15.28 10.92
N ALA A 163 7.26 -14.32 10.02
CA ALA A 163 6.29 -14.21 8.94
C ALA A 163 6.92 -13.69 7.64
N LYS A 164 6.47 -14.25 6.53
CA LYS A 164 6.72 -13.73 5.18
C LYS A 164 5.61 -12.74 4.85
N ILE A 165 5.99 -11.57 4.36
CA ILE A 165 5.08 -10.49 4.00
C ILE A 165 5.11 -10.30 2.48
N ALA A 166 3.93 -10.09 1.90
CA ALA A 166 3.74 -9.68 0.52
C ALA A 166 2.82 -8.46 0.49
N LEU A 167 3.31 -7.35 -0.08
CA LEU A 167 2.53 -6.15 -0.32
C LEU A 167 2.35 -5.99 -1.83
N ARG A 168 1.11 -6.05 -2.30
CA ARG A 168 0.77 -5.73 -3.69
C ARG A 168 0.32 -4.29 -3.78
N MET A 169 1.06 -3.49 -4.52
CA MET A 169 0.74 -2.10 -4.82
C MET A 169 -0.07 -2.04 -6.11
N ILE A 170 -1.18 -1.31 -6.09
CA ILE A 170 -2.08 -1.16 -7.23
C ILE A 170 -2.20 0.33 -7.55
N TRP A 171 -1.91 0.68 -8.80
CA TRP A 171 -2.14 2.02 -9.34
C TRP A 171 -3.39 2.00 -10.21
N LEU A 172 -4.32 2.90 -9.88
CA LEU A 172 -5.55 3.11 -10.64
C LEU A 172 -5.52 4.49 -11.31
N ASN A 173 -6.09 4.58 -12.51
CA ASN A 173 -6.35 5.86 -13.16
C ASN A 173 -7.60 6.54 -12.55
N LYS A 174 -7.97 7.71 -13.09
CA LYS A 174 -9.17 8.47 -12.66
C LYS A 174 -10.50 7.72 -12.86
N ASN A 175 -10.54 6.77 -13.79
CA ASN A 175 -11.73 5.95 -14.10
C ASN A 175 -11.78 4.67 -13.26
N GLY A 176 -10.75 4.41 -12.44
CA GLY A 176 -10.62 3.18 -11.66
C GLY A 176 -9.97 2.02 -12.40
N ASP A 177 -9.46 2.23 -13.62
CA ASP A 177 -8.77 1.18 -14.38
C ASP A 177 -7.37 0.93 -13.84
N CYS A 178 -6.96 -0.34 -13.80
CA CYS A 178 -5.65 -0.73 -13.29
C CYS A 178 -4.55 -0.52 -14.32
N ILE A 179 -3.64 0.40 -13.99
CA ILE A 179 -2.55 0.86 -14.85
C ILE A 179 -1.16 0.43 -14.34
N GLY A 180 -1.09 -0.09 -13.12
CA GLY A 180 0.13 -0.63 -12.55
C GLY A 180 -0.14 -1.63 -11.42
N VAL A 181 0.65 -2.70 -11.39
CA VAL A 181 0.68 -3.69 -10.31
C VAL A 181 2.13 -4.10 -10.07
N ALA A 182 2.58 -4.00 -8.84
CA ALA A 182 3.88 -4.51 -8.42
C ALA A 182 3.81 -5.06 -7.00
N ASP A 183 4.68 -6.01 -6.70
CA ASP A 183 4.71 -6.72 -5.44
C ASP A 183 6.05 -6.48 -4.73
N LYS A 184 6.00 -6.21 -3.42
CA LYS A 184 7.15 -6.10 -2.53
C LYS A 184 7.07 -7.22 -1.49
N PHE A 185 8.21 -7.88 -1.24
CA PHE A 185 8.28 -9.05 -0.36
C PHE A 185 9.40 -8.90 0.66
N PHE A 186 9.15 -9.25 1.92
CA PHE A 186 10.15 -9.22 3.00
C PHE A 186 9.78 -10.19 4.13
N ILE A 187 10.68 -10.41 5.09
CA ILE A 187 10.49 -11.32 6.21
C ILE A 187 10.64 -10.56 7.53
N LEU A 188 9.73 -10.82 8.46
CA LEU A 188 9.74 -10.27 9.81
C LEU A 188 9.91 -11.37 10.87
N GLU A 189 10.63 -11.07 11.95
CA GLU A 189 10.72 -11.88 13.16
C GLU A 189 10.41 -11.05 14.42
N LYS A 190 9.43 -11.50 15.20
CA LYS A 190 9.06 -10.89 16.48
C LYS A 190 10.23 -10.91 17.46
N GLN A 191 10.40 -9.79 18.17
CA GLN A 191 11.33 -9.61 19.29
C GLN A 191 10.67 -9.99 20.63
#